data_AF-A0A8H5CAR4-F1
#
_entry.id   AF-A0A8H5CAR4-F1
#
_cell.length_a   1.000
_cell.length_b   1.000
_cell.length_c   1.000
_cell.angle_alpha   90.00
_cell.angle_beta   90.00
_cell.angle_gamma   90.00
#
_symmetry.space_group_name_H-M   'P 1'
#
loop_
_entity.id
_entity.type
_entity.pdbx_description
1 polymer ?
#
loop_
_entity_poly.entity_id
_entity_poly.type
_entity_poly.pdbx_seq_one_letter_code
_entity_poly.pdbx_strand_id
1 'polypeptide(L)'
;MLVARAAGSLVRQRAIVPAIQHRSASTSSHDDHHDSHHREDTTVYPQESFLSSFWAKCVLVAALGGAALKFAPERGDDAFFTRWIKETTTSPETWLDMNAHHTTQSKRLADQTQLFATAQRPRVNRYRFAQNLNSASAYDVPVGMSVDMSNVLVKRN
;
A
#
# COMPACT_ATOMS: atom_id res chain seq x y z
N MET A 1 39.43 -3.98 28.12
CA MET A 1 39.80 -3.73 26.70
C MET A 1 39.08 -4.77 25.83
N LEU A 2 38.55 -4.32 24.67
CA LEU A 2 38.03 -5.10 23.51
C LEU A 2 36.73 -5.89 23.79
N VAL A 3 35.50 -5.48 23.40
CA VAL A 3 34.89 -4.95 22.16
C VAL A 3 34.85 -5.93 20.97
N ALA A 4 33.59 -6.28 20.64
CA ALA A 4 33.01 -6.63 19.34
C ALA A 4 33.17 -8.04 18.75
N ARG A 5 32.03 -8.68 18.46
CA ARG A 5 31.44 -8.61 17.10
C ARG A 5 29.99 -9.11 17.09
N ALA A 6 29.07 -8.19 16.82
CA ALA A 6 27.70 -8.50 16.42
C ALA A 6 27.72 -8.98 14.96
N ALA A 7 27.23 -10.20 14.71
CA ALA A 7 27.00 -10.71 13.37
C ALA A 7 25.59 -10.29 12.93
N GLY A 8 25.50 -9.17 12.21
CA GLY A 8 24.28 -8.76 11.52
C GLY A 8 24.11 -9.56 10.24
N SER A 9 23.05 -10.36 10.15
CA SER A 9 22.64 -11.00 8.90
C SER A 9 22.22 -9.93 7.89
N LEU A 10 23.04 -9.72 6.87
CA LEU A 10 22.68 -8.88 5.73
C LEU A 10 21.61 -9.61 4.89
N VAL A 11 20.34 -9.31 5.19
CA VAL A 11 19.23 -9.63 4.30
C VAL A 11 19.42 -8.81 3.04
N ARG A 12 19.86 -9.47 1.97
CA ARG A 12 20.03 -8.90 0.64
C ARG A 12 18.64 -8.59 0.08
N GLN A 13 18.15 -7.38 0.31
CA GLN A 13 16.96 -6.87 -0.38
C GLN A 13 17.23 -6.92 -1.88
N ARG A 14 16.53 -7.81 -2.60
CA ARG A 14 16.46 -7.74 -4.06
C ARG A 14 15.75 -6.43 -4.39
N ALA A 15 16.49 -5.49 -4.96
CA ALA A 15 15.91 -4.30 -5.54
C ALA A 15 14.92 -4.73 -6.63
N ILE A 16 13.63 -4.47 -6.40
CA ILE A 16 12.62 -4.50 -7.45
C ILE A 16 12.99 -3.34 -8.36
N VAL A 17 13.61 -3.65 -9.51
CA VAL A 17 13.87 -2.66 -10.55
C VAL A 17 12.50 -2.15 -11.01
N PRO A 18 12.15 -0.87 -10.80
CA PRO A 18 10.94 -0.35 -11.40
C PRO A 18 11.11 -0.41 -12.91
N ALA A 19 10.22 -1.14 -13.58
CA ALA A 19 10.11 -1.12 -15.02
C ALA A 19 10.05 0.35 -15.45
N ILE A 20 11.00 0.75 -16.29
CA ILE A 20 11.15 2.11 -16.81
C ILE A 20 9.83 2.48 -17.49
N GLN A 21 9.01 3.24 -16.77
CA GLN A 21 7.78 3.79 -17.28
C GLN A 21 8.17 4.99 -18.15
N HIS A 22 8.40 4.76 -19.44
CA HIS A 22 8.61 5.82 -20.42
C HIS A 22 7.34 6.67 -20.49
N ARG A 23 7.28 7.76 -19.71
CA ARG A 23 6.35 8.85 -19.96
C ARG A 23 6.84 9.57 -21.20
N SER A 24 6.22 9.30 -22.34
CA SER A 24 6.26 10.20 -23.50
C SER A 24 5.49 11.47 -23.15
N ALA A 25 6.12 12.37 -22.40
CA ALA A 25 5.64 13.72 -22.18
C ALA A 25 6.24 14.62 -23.26
N SER A 26 5.50 14.82 -24.35
CA SER A 26 5.83 15.78 -25.39
C SER A 26 5.40 17.18 -24.96
N THR A 27 6.31 17.94 -24.36
CA THR A 27 6.21 19.40 -24.21
C THR A 27 7.62 19.99 -24.27
N SER A 28 8.10 20.28 -25.48
CA SER A 28 9.15 21.28 -25.71
C SER A 28 8.54 22.42 -26.53
N SER A 29 8.04 23.42 -25.82
CA SER A 29 7.57 24.68 -26.37
C SER A 29 8.55 25.78 -25.94
N HIS A 30 9.40 26.23 -26.86
CA HIS A 30 9.94 27.59 -27.07
C HIS A 30 10.91 27.47 -28.26
N ASP A 31 10.58 28.09 -29.40
CA ASP A 31 10.99 29.46 -29.77
C ASP A 31 12.51 29.60 -29.74
N ASP A 32 13.13 29.50 -30.93
CA ASP A 32 14.28 30.33 -31.29
C ASP A 32 14.71 30.15 -32.77
N HIS A 33 14.68 31.28 -33.48
CA HIS A 33 15.50 31.70 -34.62
C HIS A 33 15.05 31.47 -36.08
N HIS A 34 15.22 32.57 -36.81
CA HIS A 34 14.94 32.87 -38.21
C HIS A 34 15.90 32.16 -39.19
N ASP A 35 15.57 32.26 -40.49
CA ASP A 35 16.36 31.92 -41.69
C ASP A 35 16.26 30.48 -42.22
N SER A 36 15.31 30.26 -43.13
CA SER A 36 15.63 29.70 -44.46
C SER A 36 14.44 29.83 -45.41
N HIS A 37 14.60 30.70 -46.40
CA HIS A 37 13.75 30.76 -47.58
C HIS A 37 13.88 29.46 -48.40
N HIS A 38 12.75 28.93 -48.85
CA HIS A 38 12.61 27.87 -49.87
C HIS A 38 13.37 26.56 -49.62
N ARG A 39 12.91 25.78 -48.63
CA ARG A 39 13.02 24.33 -48.74
C ARG A 39 11.76 23.84 -49.44
N GLU A 40 11.88 23.48 -50.72
CA GLU A 40 10.80 22.81 -51.43
C GLU A 40 10.37 21.58 -50.63
N ASP A 41 9.10 21.54 -50.26
CA ASP A 41 8.51 20.42 -49.52
C ASP A 41 8.43 19.21 -50.46
N THR A 42 9.49 18.40 -50.44
CA THR A 42 9.60 17.15 -51.22
C THR A 42 8.90 15.98 -50.53
N THR A 43 8.09 16.23 -49.49
CA THR A 43 7.32 15.18 -48.84
C THR A 43 6.18 14.75 -49.75
N VAL A 44 6.45 13.70 -50.52
CA VAL A 44 5.42 12.99 -51.30
C VAL A 44 4.56 12.22 -50.30
N TYR A 45 3.45 12.83 -49.88
CA TYR A 45 2.45 12.12 -49.09
C TYR A 45 1.83 11.01 -49.95
N PRO A 46 1.85 9.76 -49.48
CA PRO A 46 1.14 8.70 -50.19
C PRO A 46 -0.34 9.07 -50.23
N GLN A 47 -0.97 8.96 -51.41
CA GLN A 47 -2.40 9.25 -51.56
C GLN A 47 -3.19 8.32 -50.64
N GLU A 48 -3.75 8.86 -49.56
CA GLU A 48 -4.54 8.09 -48.61
C GLU A 48 -5.85 7.69 -49.26
N SER A 49 -5.91 6.45 -49.75
CA SER A 49 -7.14 5.83 -50.25
C SER A 49 -8.00 5.32 -49.09
N PHE A 50 -9.32 5.28 -49.27
CA PHE A 50 -10.26 4.65 -48.33
C PHE A 50 -10.01 3.15 -48.11
N LEU A 51 -9.17 2.52 -48.94
CA LEU A 51 -8.66 1.15 -48.75
C LEU A 51 -7.21 1.10 -48.25
N SER A 52 -6.70 2.16 -47.62
CA SER A 52 -5.39 2.10 -46.97
C SER A 52 -5.34 0.95 -45.94
N SER A 53 -4.13 0.48 -45.64
CA SER A 53 -3.93 -0.62 -44.69
C SER A 53 -4.55 -0.36 -43.32
N PHE A 54 -4.74 0.91 -42.93
CA PHE A 54 -5.45 1.29 -41.72
C PHE A 54 -6.95 1.02 -41.83
N TRP A 55 -7.61 1.55 -42.88
CA TRP A 55 -9.05 1.38 -43.09
C TRP A 55 -9.44 -0.07 -43.37
N ALA A 56 -8.62 -0.81 -44.12
CA ALA A 56 -8.84 -2.24 -44.36
C ALA A 56 -8.82 -3.04 -43.05
N LYS A 57 -7.90 -2.72 -42.13
CA LYS A 57 -7.86 -3.35 -40.78
C LYS A 57 -9.06 -2.95 -39.95
N CYS A 58 -9.50 -1.68 -39.99
CA CYS A 58 -10.70 -1.23 -39.28
C CYS A 58 -11.96 -1.96 -39.76
N VAL A 59 -12.15 -2.09 -41.08
CA VAL A 59 -13.29 -2.83 -41.65
C VAL A 59 -13.20 -4.31 -41.29
N LEU A 60 -12.01 -4.91 -41.32
CA LEU A 60 -11.81 -6.30 -40.91
C LEU A 60 -12.18 -6.51 -39.44
N VAL A 61 -11.76 -5.62 -38.54
CA VAL A 61 -12.11 -5.67 -37.11
C VAL A 61 -13.62 -5.47 -36.92
N ALA A 62 -14.23 -4.52 -37.63
CA ALA A 62 -15.67 -4.28 -37.57
C ALA A 62 -16.47 -5.49 -38.08
N ALA A 63 -16.02 -6.13 -39.17
CA ALA A 63 -16.63 -7.33 -39.72
C ALA A 63 -16.48 -8.52 -38.77
N LEU A 64 -15.30 -8.72 -38.18
CA LEU A 64 -15.06 -9.75 -37.16
C LEU A 64 -15.92 -9.51 -35.91
N GLY A 65 -16.02 -8.27 -35.43
CA GLY A 65 -16.86 -7.90 -34.29
C GLY A 65 -18.35 -8.13 -34.57
N GLY A 66 -18.82 -7.76 -35.76
CA GLY A 66 -20.21 -7.99 -36.19
C GLY A 66 -20.53 -9.49 -36.34
N ALA A 67 -19.61 -10.26 -36.92
CA ALA A 67 -19.72 -11.71 -36.99
C ALA A 67 -19.73 -12.34 -35.59
N ALA A 68 -18.88 -11.88 -34.69
CA ALA A 68 -18.85 -12.36 -33.32
C ALA A 68 -20.16 -12.09 -32.56
N LEU A 69 -20.84 -10.96 -32.81
CA LEU A 69 -22.15 -10.69 -32.21
C LEU A 69 -23.26 -11.56 -32.78
N LYS A 70 -23.23 -11.81 -34.10
CA LYS A 70 -24.26 -12.62 -34.78
C LYS A 70 -24.12 -14.12 -34.51
N PHE A 71 -22.89 -14.60 -34.44
CA PHE A 71 -22.55 -16.00 -34.18
C PHE A 71 -22.10 -16.24 -32.74
N ALA A 72 -22.35 -15.29 -31.84
CA ALA A 72 -22.11 -15.48 -30.42
C ALA A 72 -22.92 -16.71 -29.97
N PRO A 73 -22.29 -17.74 -29.40
CA PRO A 73 -23.03 -18.82 -28.77
C PRO A 73 -23.90 -18.22 -27.65
N GLU A 74 -25.07 -18.83 -27.42
CA GLU A 74 -25.95 -18.44 -26.32
C GLU A 74 -25.15 -18.38 -25.02
N ARG A 75 -25.49 -17.43 -24.13
CA ARG A 75 -24.84 -17.29 -22.82
C ARG A 75 -25.14 -18.53 -21.98
N GLY A 76 -24.28 -19.52 -22.12
CA GLY A 76 -24.30 -20.78 -21.39
C GLY A 76 -22.89 -21.20 -21.01
N ASP A 77 -22.78 -21.99 -19.96
CA ASP A 77 -21.51 -22.49 -19.44
C ASP A 77 -20.79 -23.43 -20.42
N ASP A 78 -21.50 -23.92 -21.45
CA ASP A 78 -21.00 -24.80 -22.51
C ASP A 78 -20.37 -24.06 -23.70
N ALA A 79 -20.41 -22.72 -23.72
CA ALA A 79 -19.73 -21.97 -24.77
C ALA A 79 -18.22 -22.24 -24.69
N PHE A 80 -17.61 -22.65 -25.83
CA PHE A 80 -16.20 -23.05 -25.91
C PHE A 80 -15.25 -22.06 -25.24
N PHE A 81 -15.42 -20.76 -25.51
CA PHE A 81 -14.59 -19.71 -24.93
C PHE A 81 -14.82 -19.55 -23.42
N THR A 82 -16.06 -19.65 -22.93
CA THR A 82 -16.35 -19.60 -21.50
C THR A 82 -15.71 -20.77 -20.76
N ARG A 83 -15.79 -21.98 -21.31
CA ARG A 83 -15.14 -23.17 -20.75
C ARG A 83 -13.61 -23.03 -20.74
N TRP A 84 -13.03 -22.59 -21.85
CA TRP A 84 -11.58 -22.37 -21.95
C TRP A 84 -11.08 -21.31 -20.96
N ILE A 85 -11.82 -20.21 -20.80
CA ILE A 85 -11.52 -19.19 -19.80
C ILE A 85 -11.59 -19.81 -18.41
N LYS A 86 -12.68 -20.52 -18.06
CA LYS A 86 -12.83 -21.17 -16.75
C LYS A 86 -11.69 -22.14 -16.44
N GLU A 87 -11.24 -22.94 -17.41
CA GLU A 87 -10.12 -23.87 -17.24
C GLU A 87 -8.77 -23.17 -17.06
N THR A 88 -8.58 -22.01 -17.68
CA THR A 88 -7.30 -21.27 -17.63
C THR A 88 -7.24 -20.31 -16.43
N THR A 89 -8.39 -19.82 -15.95
CA THR A 89 -8.45 -18.88 -14.83
C THR A 89 -8.41 -19.60 -13.49
N THR A 90 -7.75 -18.99 -12.52
CA THR A 90 -7.78 -19.43 -11.12
C THR A 90 -9.20 -19.51 -10.58
N SER A 91 -9.51 -20.60 -9.86
CA SER A 91 -10.83 -20.83 -9.28
C SER A 91 -11.26 -19.68 -8.33
N PRO A 92 -12.57 -19.34 -8.28
CA PRO A 92 -13.09 -18.35 -7.33
C PRO A 92 -12.75 -18.67 -5.87
N GLU A 93 -12.72 -19.95 -5.52
CA GLU A 93 -12.43 -20.44 -4.17
C GLU A 93 -11.00 -20.08 -3.76
N THR A 94 -10.03 -20.22 -4.67
CA THR A 94 -8.64 -19.80 -4.41
C THR A 94 -8.52 -18.30 -4.18
N TRP A 95 -9.30 -17.49 -4.92
CA TRP A 95 -9.34 -16.04 -4.68
C TRP A 95 -9.93 -15.68 -3.32
N LEU A 96 -11.00 -16.37 -2.92
CA LEU A 96 -11.60 -16.18 -1.59
C LEU A 96 -10.61 -16.53 -0.48
N ASP A 97 -9.92 -17.66 -0.60
CA ASP A 97 -8.92 -18.09 0.37
C ASP A 97 -7.73 -17.11 0.45
N MET A 98 -7.22 -16.67 -0.71
CA MET A 98 -6.14 -15.68 -0.75
C MET A 98 -6.55 -14.33 -0.14
N ASN A 99 -7.79 -13.87 -0.39
CA ASN A 99 -8.33 -12.65 0.19
C ASN A 99 -8.55 -12.79 1.71
N ALA A 100 -9.00 -13.96 2.17
CA ALA A 100 -9.12 -14.26 3.59
C ALA A 100 -7.74 -14.22 4.26
N HIS A 101 -6.74 -14.90 3.68
CA HIS A 101 -5.36 -14.86 4.14
C HIS A 101 -4.81 -13.43 4.20
N HIS A 102 -4.97 -12.64 3.14
CA HIS A 102 -4.53 -11.24 3.12
C HIS A 102 -5.21 -10.40 4.21
N THR A 103 -6.51 -10.58 4.43
CA THR A 103 -7.26 -9.92 5.51
C THR A 103 -6.70 -10.29 6.88
N THR A 104 -6.41 -11.57 7.12
CA THR A 104 -5.82 -12.00 8.40
C THR A 104 -4.43 -11.42 8.63
N GLN A 105 -3.59 -11.33 7.59
CA GLN A 105 -2.25 -10.74 7.67
C GLN A 105 -2.32 -9.24 7.93
N SER A 106 -3.22 -8.55 7.23
CA SER A 106 -3.44 -7.11 7.40
C SER A 106 -3.90 -6.78 8.82
N LYS A 107 -4.81 -7.59 9.38
CA LYS A 107 -5.23 -7.47 10.77
C LYS A 107 -4.06 -7.65 11.75
N ARG A 108 -3.26 -8.72 11.58
CA ARG A 108 -2.09 -8.97 12.45
C ARG A 108 -1.09 -7.80 12.42
N LEU A 109 -0.86 -7.23 11.25
CA LEU A 109 0.02 -6.08 11.10
C LEU A 109 -0.54 -4.84 11.82
N ALA A 110 -1.85 -4.59 11.70
CA ALA A 110 -2.51 -3.51 12.41
C ALA A 110 -2.42 -3.70 13.94
N ASP A 111 -2.69 -4.90 14.44
CA ASP A 111 -2.60 -5.24 15.87
C ASP A 111 -1.17 -5.04 16.40
N GLN A 112 -0.15 -5.46 15.65
CA GLN A 112 1.25 -5.24 16.02
C GLN A 112 1.60 -3.76 16.04
N THR A 113 1.17 -3.03 15.01
CA THR A 113 1.41 -1.58 14.92
C THR A 113 0.77 -0.86 16.11
N GLN A 114 -0.45 -1.24 16.48
CA GLN A 114 -1.14 -0.70 17.64
C GLN A 114 -0.42 -1.06 18.95
N LEU A 115 0.06 -2.30 19.09
CA LEU A 115 0.82 -2.72 20.26
C LEU A 115 2.08 -1.87 20.46
N PHE A 116 2.86 -1.63 19.40
CA PHE A 116 4.05 -0.81 19.49
C PHE A 116 3.75 0.69 19.63
N ALA A 117 2.68 1.19 19.02
CA ALA A 117 2.28 2.59 19.13
C ALA A 117 1.76 2.93 20.54
N THR A 118 1.08 2.00 21.20
CA THR A 118 0.54 2.19 22.56
C THR A 118 1.52 1.81 23.67
N ALA A 119 2.56 1.03 23.37
CA ALA A 119 3.59 0.67 24.33
C ALA A 119 4.36 1.92 24.80
N GLN A 120 4.06 2.37 26.02
CA GLN A 120 4.85 3.40 26.70
C GLN A 120 5.98 2.74 27.48
N ARG A 121 7.19 3.31 27.41
CA ARG A 121 8.27 2.93 28.33
C ARG A 121 7.79 3.22 29.76
N PRO A 122 8.00 2.31 30.73
CA PRO A 122 7.66 2.59 32.11
C PRO A 122 8.32 3.89 32.55
N ARG A 123 7.54 4.77 33.19
CA ARG A 123 8.01 6.09 33.59
C ARG A 123 9.07 5.93 34.68
N VAL A 124 10.34 6.14 34.32
CA VAL A 124 11.45 6.09 35.29
C VAL A 124 11.49 7.42 36.02
N ASN A 125 10.93 7.46 37.22
CA ASN A 125 11.08 8.61 38.12
C ASN A 125 12.46 8.52 38.80
N ARG A 126 13.34 9.49 38.56
CA ARG A 126 14.62 9.60 39.28
C ARG A 126 14.39 10.33 40.59
N TYR A 127 14.36 9.60 41.70
CA TYR A 127 14.30 10.21 43.02
C TYR A 127 15.69 10.70 43.44
N ARG A 128 15.81 11.98 43.82
CA ARG A 128 17.01 12.48 44.50
C ARG A 128 17.13 11.91 45.92
N PHE A 129 16.00 11.58 46.54
CA PHE A 129 15.91 11.08 47.90
C PHE A 129 15.11 9.78 47.91
N ALA A 130 15.82 8.65 47.87
CA ALA A 130 15.20 7.31 47.81
C ALA A 130 14.43 6.96 49.08
N GLN A 131 14.81 7.53 50.23
CA GLN A 131 14.12 7.33 51.51
C GLN A 131 12.65 7.77 51.49
N ASN A 132 12.23 8.67 50.60
CA ASN A 132 10.81 9.05 50.50
C ASN A 132 9.90 7.88 50.07
N LEU A 133 10.44 6.86 49.39
CA LEU A 133 9.70 5.65 49.05
C LEU A 133 9.29 4.87 50.31
N ASN A 134 10.03 5.03 51.40
CA ASN A 134 9.75 4.35 52.66
C ASN A 134 8.80 5.14 53.57
N SER A 135 8.45 6.39 53.24
CA SER A 135 7.56 7.23 54.07
C SER A 135 6.14 6.67 54.23
N ALA A 136 5.70 5.81 53.30
CA ALA A 136 4.43 5.08 53.37
C ALA A 136 4.55 3.73 54.09
N SER A 137 5.76 3.34 54.52
CA SER A 137 5.98 2.13 55.30
C SER A 137 5.43 2.34 56.71
N ALA A 138 4.68 1.37 57.22
CA ALA A 138 4.16 1.39 58.59
C ALA A 138 5.27 1.52 59.66
N TYR A 139 6.51 1.18 59.31
CA TYR A 139 7.67 1.24 60.20
C TYR A 139 8.43 2.57 60.16
N ASP A 140 8.10 3.47 59.24
CA ASP A 140 8.80 4.76 59.04
C ASP A 140 7.84 5.96 59.23
N VAL A 141 6.69 5.73 59.87
CA VAL A 141 5.76 6.79 60.24
C VAL A 141 6.23 7.44 61.54
N PRO A 142 6.54 8.76 61.56
CA PRO A 142 6.90 9.45 62.79
C PRO A 142 5.72 9.42 63.76
N VAL A 143 6.00 9.17 65.04
CA VAL A 143 5.00 9.25 66.11
C VAL A 143 4.35 10.65 66.12
N GLY A 144 3.01 10.70 66.14
CA GLY A 144 2.24 11.95 66.18
C GLY A 144 1.85 12.56 64.83
N MET A 145 2.24 11.97 63.69
CA MET A 145 1.86 12.46 62.35
C MET A 145 0.45 12.04 61.91
N SER A 146 -0.05 10.90 62.39
CA SER A 146 -1.42 10.44 62.15
C SER A 146 -2.23 10.59 63.42
N VAL A 147 -3.29 11.40 63.38
CA VAL A 147 -4.26 11.53 64.46
C VAL A 147 -5.43 10.59 64.16
N ASP A 148 -5.79 9.73 65.12
CA ASP A 148 -6.99 8.91 65.00
C ASP A 148 -8.24 9.81 65.13
N MET A 149 -8.96 9.95 64.03
CA MET A 149 -10.17 10.79 63.92
C MET A 149 -11.46 9.97 64.08
N SER A 150 -11.37 8.69 64.44
CA SER A 150 -12.52 7.77 64.54
C SER A 150 -13.61 8.23 65.53
N ASN A 151 -13.26 9.05 66.52
CA ASN A 151 -14.17 9.57 67.55
C ASN A 151 -14.52 11.07 67.40
N VAL A 152 -14.29 11.67 66.24
CA VAL A 152 -14.62 13.09 66.03
C VAL A 152 -16.11 13.27 65.69
N LEU A 153 -16.85 13.95 66.56
CA LEU A 153 -18.26 14.30 66.35
C LEU A 153 -18.40 15.72 65.81
N VAL A 154 -19.20 15.90 64.76
CA VAL A 154 -19.51 17.22 64.18
C VAL A 154 -20.48 17.96 65.09
N LYS A 155 -20.10 19.17 65.53
CA LYS A 155 -20.99 20.04 66.31
C LYS A 155 -22.11 20.58 65.41
N ARG A 156 -23.35 20.17 65.67
CA ARG A 156 -24.55 20.76 65.08
C ARG A 156 -24.87 22.08 65.79
N ASN A 157 -25.00 23.16 65.01
CA ASN A 157 -25.61 24.42 65.45
C ASN A 157 -27.12 24.35 65.26
#